data_AF-A0A7X2D654-F1
#
_entry.id   AF-A0A7X2D654-F1
#
_cell.length_a   1.000
_cell.length_b   1.000
_cell.length_c   1.000
_cell.angle_alpha   90.00
_cell.angle_beta   90.00
_cell.angle_gamma   90.00
#
_symmetry.space_group_name_H-M   'P 1'
#
loop_
_entity.id
_entity.type
_entity.pdbx_description
1 polymer ?
#
loop_
_entity_poly.entity_id
_entity_poly.type
_entity_poly.pdbx_seq_one_letter_code
_entity_poly.pdbx_strand_id
1 'polypeptide(L)'
;MKKKVNNTICRCEEISEQEIRDAIRKFNLRTVDAVKRLTRAGMGLCQGRTCTPLLIKIIAEETNKKVNELLPPSKRPPVRPVKIEFLTKEGEQELD
;
A
#
# COMPACT_ATOMS: atom_id res chain seq x y z
N MET A 1 -11.93 23.28 -18.31
CA MET A 1 -10.59 22.88 -17.79
C MET A 1 -10.75 22.07 -16.52
N LYS A 2 -10.52 20.74 -16.55
CA LYS A 2 -10.57 19.92 -15.34
C LYS A 2 -9.32 20.22 -14.51
N LYS A 3 -9.49 20.79 -13.32
CA LYS A 3 -8.43 21.01 -12.34
C LYS A 3 -7.70 19.67 -12.15
N LYS A 4 -6.41 19.59 -12.50
CA LYS A 4 -5.57 18.42 -12.20
C LYS A 4 -5.41 18.39 -10.67
N VAL A 5 -6.35 17.74 -9.99
CA VAL A 5 -6.24 17.49 -8.56
C VAL A 5 -5.10 16.49 -8.42
N ASN A 6 -4.04 16.87 -7.71
CA ASN A 6 -3.02 15.92 -7.28
C ASN A 6 -3.68 14.97 -6.28
N ASN A 7 -4.29 13.90 -6.79
CA ASN A 7 -5.04 12.95 -6.00
C ASN A 7 -4.03 12.03 -5.30
N THR A 8 -3.66 12.36 -4.07
CA THR A 8 -2.74 11.57 -3.26
C THR A 8 -3.42 10.26 -2.85
N ILE A 9 -2.88 9.14 -3.30
CA ILE A 9 -3.39 7.80 -2.99
C ILE A 9 -2.76 7.28 -1.71
N CYS A 10 -1.43 7.38 -1.58
CA CYS A 10 -0.74 6.97 -0.36
C CYS A 10 -0.31 8.21 0.43
N ARG A 11 -1.01 8.49 1.54
CA ARG A 11 -0.64 9.62 2.41
C ARG A 11 0.65 9.39 3.19
N CYS A 12 0.97 8.13 3.50
CA CYS A 12 2.12 7.76 4.31
C CYS A 12 3.46 7.92 3.55
N GLU A 13 3.44 7.73 2.24
CA GLU A 13 4.62 7.83 1.35
C GLU A 13 4.45 8.96 0.32
N GLU A 14 3.40 9.78 0.48
CA GLU A 14 3.06 10.93 -0.38
C GLU A 14 2.90 10.63 -1.88
N ILE A 15 2.51 9.40 -2.23
CA ILE A 15 2.39 8.94 -3.63
C ILE A 15 1.07 9.37 -4.26
N SER A 16 1.16 9.96 -5.46
CA SER A 16 0.00 10.40 -6.25
C SER A 16 -0.56 9.30 -7.15
N GLU A 17 -1.83 9.44 -7.56
CA GLU A 17 -2.46 8.53 -8.54
C GLU A 17 -1.70 8.51 -9.87
N GLN A 18 -1.21 9.67 -10.30
CA GLN A 18 -0.49 9.83 -11.56
C GLN A 18 0.81 9.02 -11.55
N GLU A 19 1.59 9.10 -10.47
CA GLU A 19 2.82 8.31 -10.32
C GLU A 19 2.57 6.80 -10.38
N ILE A 20 1.48 6.33 -9.77
CA ILE A 20 1.10 4.91 -9.82
C ILE A 20 0.76 4.50 -11.26
N ARG A 21 -0.06 5.28 -11.97
CA ARG A 21 -0.42 4.99 -13.36
C ARG A 21 0.79 5.03 -14.29
N ASP A 22 1.65 6.05 -14.13
CA ASP A 22 2.87 6.20 -14.92
C ASP A 22 3.84 5.03 -14.67
N ALA A 23 3.99 4.60 -13.41
CA ALA A 23 4.77 3.42 -13.06
C ALA A 23 4.22 2.13 -13.69
N ILE A 24 2.90 1.93 -13.64
CA ILE A 24 2.25 0.77 -14.25
C ILE A 24 2.50 0.73 -15.76
N ARG A 25 2.33 1.85 -16.45
CA ARG A 25 2.51 1.95 -17.91
C ARG A 25 3.96 1.80 -18.32
N LYS A 26 4.88 2.48 -17.63
CA LYS A 26 6.31 2.50 -17.95
C LYS A 26 6.97 1.13 -17.75
N PHE A 27 6.58 0.41 -16.71
CA PHE A 27 7.22 -0.86 -16.33
C PHE A 27 6.31 -2.08 -16.53
N ASN A 28 5.15 -1.90 -17.18
CA ASN A 28 4.14 -2.94 -17.43
C ASN A 28 3.79 -3.76 -16.18
N LEU A 29 3.58 -3.09 -15.04
CA LEU A 29 3.31 -3.76 -13.78
C LEU A 29 1.89 -4.31 -13.74
N ARG A 30 1.74 -5.61 -13.42
CA ARG A 30 0.43 -6.29 -13.43
C ARG A 30 -0.05 -6.80 -12.08
N THR A 31 0.73 -6.60 -11.01
CA THR A 31 0.42 -7.10 -9.67
C THR A 31 0.56 -6.01 -8.62
N VAL A 32 -0.23 -6.11 -7.55
CA VAL A 32 -0.18 -5.16 -6.43
C VAL A 32 1.20 -5.13 -5.77
N ASP A 33 1.82 -6.30 -5.60
CA ASP A 33 3.17 -6.40 -5.03
C ASP A 33 4.24 -5.74 -5.90
N ALA A 34 4.14 -5.83 -7.24
CA ALA A 34 5.10 -5.18 -8.12
C ALA A 34 4.98 -3.65 -8.03
N VAL A 35 3.75 -3.12 -8.05
CA VAL A 35 3.51 -1.68 -7.87
C VAL A 35 3.98 -1.22 -6.49
N LYS A 36 3.67 -1.97 -5.42
CA LYS A 36 4.10 -1.67 -4.05
C LYS A 36 5.62 -1.62 -3.93
N ARG A 37 6.35 -2.56 -4.54
CA ARG A 37 7.83 -2.60 -4.50
C ARG A 37 8.47 -1.43 -5.22
N LEU A 38 7.88 -0.99 -6.34
CA LEU A 38 8.44 0.10 -7.14
C LEU A 38 8.09 1.48 -6.57
N THR A 39 6.81 1.70 -6.28
CA THR A 39 6.28 3.02 -5.86
C THR A 39 6.30 3.23 -4.35
N ARG A 40 6.54 2.18 -3.57
CA ARG A 40 6.40 2.14 -2.10
C ARG A 40 4.98 2.38 -1.59
N ALA A 41 3.99 2.59 -2.45
CA ALA A 41 2.62 2.83 -2.03
C ALA A 41 2.07 1.65 -1.20
N GLY A 42 1.74 1.91 0.07
CA GLY A 42 1.31 0.89 1.03
C GLY A 42 2.43 0.29 1.89
N MET A 43 3.64 0.85 1.85
CA MET A 43 4.77 0.47 2.72
C MET A 43 5.00 1.41 3.91
N GLY A 44 4.31 2.55 3.99
CA GLY A 44 4.46 3.49 5.12
C GLY A 44 3.82 3.00 6.43
N LEU A 45 3.77 3.86 7.45
CA LEU A 45 3.32 3.52 8.81
C LEU A 45 1.94 2.83 8.86
N CYS A 46 1.05 3.24 7.95
CA CYS A 46 -0.30 2.67 7.80
C CYS A 46 -0.34 1.26 7.20
N GLN A 47 0.77 0.73 6.67
CA GLN A 47 0.90 -0.60 6.07
C GLN A 47 -0.20 -0.93 5.04
N GLY A 48 -0.56 0.05 4.20
CA GLY A 48 -1.53 -0.16 3.11
C GLY A 48 -3.01 -0.13 3.51
N ARG A 49 -3.35 0.04 4.80
CA ARG A 49 -4.75 -0.02 5.28
C ARG A 49 -5.73 0.87 4.52
N THR A 50 -5.28 2.06 4.12
CA THR A 50 -6.12 3.05 3.44
C THR A 50 -5.96 3.01 1.93
N CYS A 51 -4.73 2.87 1.45
CA CYS A 51 -4.40 3.00 0.02
C CYS A 51 -4.50 1.69 -0.76
N THR A 52 -4.43 0.50 -0.13
CA THR A 52 -4.47 -0.78 -0.85
C THR A 52 -5.74 -0.97 -1.70
N PRO A 53 -6.96 -0.70 -1.20
CA PRO A 53 -8.17 -0.83 -2.04
C PRO A 53 -8.15 0.11 -3.26
N LEU A 54 -7.62 1.32 -3.08
CA LEU A 54 -7.45 2.31 -4.16
C LEU A 54 -6.43 1.83 -5.18
N LEU A 55 -5.30 1.27 -4.72
CA LEU A 55 -4.27 0.71 -5.59
C LEU A 55 -4.82 -0.42 -6.46
N ILE A 56 -5.57 -1.36 -5.86
CA ILE A 56 -6.17 -2.48 -6.58
C ILE A 56 -7.11 -1.97 -7.68
N LYS A 57 -7.92 -0.94 -7.36
CA LYS A 57 -8.81 -0.32 -8.34
C LYS A 57 -8.04 0.32 -9.51
N ILE A 58 -7.00 1.09 -9.22
CA ILE A 58 -6.16 1.73 -10.26
C ILE A 58 -5.49 0.67 -11.14
N ILE A 59 -4.95 -0.39 -10.55
CA ILE A 59 -4.32 -1.49 -11.29
C ILE A 59 -5.36 -2.23 -12.14
N ALA A 60 -6.54 -2.50 -11.62
CA ALA A 60 -7.62 -3.14 -12.37
C ALA A 60 -8.00 -2.32 -13.60
N GLU A 61 -8.14 -0.99 -13.44
CA GLU A 61 -8.42 -0.06 -14.54
C GLU A 61 -7.29 -0.03 -15.59
N GLU A 62 -6.02 0.07 -15.16
CA GLU A 62 -4.88 0.13 -16.10
C GLU A 62 -4.58 -1.20 -16.79
N THR A 63 -4.91 -2.33 -16.16
CA THR A 63 -4.61 -3.67 -16.70
C THR A 63 -5.81 -4.34 -17.36
N ASN A 64 -6.98 -3.69 -17.33
CA ASN A 64 -8.27 -4.19 -17.79
C ASN A 64 -8.64 -5.57 -17.20
N LYS A 65 -8.30 -5.76 -15.92
CA LYS A 65 -8.61 -6.97 -15.15
C LYS A 65 -9.73 -6.70 -14.16
N LYS A 66 -10.47 -7.74 -13.79
CA LYS A 66 -11.42 -7.62 -12.68
C LYS A 66 -10.66 -7.46 -11.37
N VAL A 67 -11.19 -6.64 -10.46
CA VAL A 67 -10.63 -6.45 -9.10
C VAL A 67 -10.39 -7.79 -8.39
N ASN A 68 -11.30 -8.75 -8.57
CA ASN A 68 -11.21 -10.08 -7.94
C ASN A 68 -10.06 -10.95 -8.46
N GLU A 69 -9.49 -10.65 -9.63
CA GLU A 69 -8.35 -11.37 -10.18
C GLU A 69 -7.01 -10.87 -9.60
N LEU A 70 -7.03 -9.71 -8.94
CA LEU A 70 -5.85 -9.13 -8.31
C LEU A 70 -5.74 -9.63 -6.88
N LEU A 71 -4.66 -10.36 -6.60
CA LEU A 71 -4.39 -10.83 -5.24
C LEU A 71 -4.09 -9.64 -4.31
N PRO A 72 -4.72 -9.59 -3.12
CA PRO A 72 -4.35 -8.61 -2.11
C PRO A 72 -2.93 -8.85 -1.61
N PRO A 73 -2.24 -7.80 -1.14
CA PRO A 73 -0.89 -7.96 -0.60
C PRO A 73 -0.91 -8.78 0.70
N SER A 74 0.19 -9.51 0.94
CA SER A 74 0.34 -10.30 2.17
C SER A 74 0.29 -9.41 3.42
N LYS A 75 -0.49 -9.83 4.42
CA LYS A 75 -0.52 -9.22 5.75
C LYS A 75 0.53 -9.90 6.62
N ARG A 76 1.38 -9.13 7.29
CA ARG A 76 2.42 -9.65 8.19
C ARG A 76 2.25 -9.08 9.59
N PRO A 77 2.46 -9.88 10.65
CA PRO A 77 2.51 -9.35 12.01
C PRO A 77 3.79 -8.51 12.22
N PRO A 78 3.76 -7.52 13.13
CA PRO A 78 2.60 -7.04 13.88
C PRO A 78 1.72 -6.11 13.04
N VAL A 79 0.40 -6.17 13.22
CA VAL A 79 -0.56 -5.39 12.42
C VAL A 79 -0.34 -3.89 12.61
N ARG A 80 -0.13 -3.45 13.85
CA ARG A 80 0.31 -2.09 14.22
C ARG A 80 1.76 -2.15 14.66
N PRO A 81 2.56 -1.12 14.39
CA PRO A 81 3.87 -0.99 15.03
C PRO A 81 3.70 -1.06 16.54
N VAL A 82 4.44 -1.96 17.17
CA VAL A 82 4.53 -2.10 18.62
C VAL A 82 5.95 -1.72 19.03
N LYS A 83 6.11 -1.20 20.25
CA LYS A 83 7.45 -1.01 20.81
C LYS A 83 8.14 -2.36 20.91
N ILE A 84 9.46 -2.38 20.66
CA ILE A 84 10.25 -3.60 20.71
C ILE A 84 10.24 -4.24 22.11
N GLU A 85 10.11 -3.41 23.14
CA GLU A 85 9.96 -3.81 24.56
C GLU A 85 8.82 -4.81 24.78
N PHE A 86 7.71 -4.71 24.05
CA PHE A 86 6.62 -5.68 24.15
C PHE A 86 6.95 -7.05 23.54
N LEU A 87 8.06 -7.16 22.82
CA LEU A 87 8.52 -8.40 22.18
C LEU A 87 9.76 -8.99 22.88
N THR A 88 10.34 -8.29 23.86
CA THR A 88 11.45 -8.81 24.67
C THR A 88 10.91 -9.66 25.83
N LYS A 89 11.69 -10.66 26.26
CA LYS A 89 11.33 -11.55 27.39
C LYS A 89 11.17 -10.80 28.72
N GLU A 90 11.77 -9.63 28.84
CA GLU A 90 11.76 -8.80 30.04
C GLU A 90 10.48 -7.95 30.18
N GLY A 91 9.66 -7.86 29.12
CA GLY A 91 8.40 -7.11 29.09
C GLY A 91 7.19 -7.84 29.69
N GLU A 92 7.39 -9.02 30.32
CA GLU A 92 6.37 -9.72 31.12
C GLU A 92 6.27 -9.17 32.56
N GLN A 93 6.58 -7.90 32.79
CA GLN A 93 6.31 -7.28 34.09
C GLN A 93 4.82 -6.94 34.21
N GLU A 94 4.13 -7.73 35.05
CA GLU A 94 2.85 -7.51 35.74
C GLU A 94 1.92 -6.47 35.11
N LEU A 95 1.02 -6.95 34.27
CA LEU A 95 -0.29 -6.32 34.07
C LEU A 95 -1.16 -6.69 35.28
N ASP A 96 -1.06 -5.91 36.37
CA ASP A 96 -2.13 -5.77 37.38
C ASP A 96 -3.17 -4.73 36.92
#